data_AF-A0A0T9UVT2-F1
#
_entry.id   AF-A0A0T9UVT2-F1
#
_cell.length_a   1.000
_cell.length_b   1.000
_cell.length_c   1.000
_cell.angle_alpha   90.00
_cell.angle_beta   90.00
_cell.angle_gamma   90.00
#
_symmetry.space_group_name_H-M   'P 1'
#
loop_
_entity.id
_entity.type
_entity.pdbx_description
1 polymer ?
#
loop_
_entity_poly.entity_id
_entity_poly.type
_entity_poly.pdbx_seq_one_letter_code
_entity_poly.pdbx_strand_id
1 'polypeptide(L)'
;MKSWSAKNNSFFDTDQLERYVSAGWDLSDVTEIPDSLFHEYTVFPLGKCRVVVDGMPAWVNIPTPPALTSDELAAKARRYRDDFITATDPMMVMSTPRYLRQS
;
A
#
# COMPACT_ATOMS: atom_id res chain seq x y z
N MET A 1 -10.30 -3.23 -25.47
CA MET A 1 -10.60 -4.47 -24.74
C MET A 1 -9.57 -4.59 -23.64
N LYS A 2 -10.03 -4.83 -22.41
CA LYS A 2 -9.18 -4.98 -21.23
C LYS A 2 -9.32 -6.38 -20.68
N SER A 3 -8.30 -6.82 -19.97
CA SER A 3 -8.24 -8.12 -19.33
C SER A 3 -8.31 -7.96 -17.82
N TRP A 4 -9.16 -8.72 -17.15
CA TRP A 4 -9.35 -8.67 -15.70
C TRP A 4 -8.95 -10.00 -15.06
N SER A 5 -8.11 -9.95 -14.01
CA SER A 5 -7.81 -11.10 -13.16
C SER A 5 -8.36 -10.86 -11.76
N ALA A 6 -9.22 -11.76 -11.31
CA ALA A 6 -9.81 -11.76 -9.99
C ALA A 6 -8.76 -12.12 -8.91
N LYS A 7 -7.87 -13.07 -9.20
CA LYS A 7 -6.76 -13.48 -8.33
C LYS A 7 -5.83 -12.31 -8.01
N ASN A 8 -5.50 -11.53 -9.02
CA ASN A 8 -4.59 -10.40 -8.88
C ASN A 8 -5.32 -9.08 -8.55
N ASN A 9 -6.65 -9.07 -8.51
CA ASN A 9 -7.49 -7.88 -8.35
C ASN A 9 -7.01 -6.73 -9.26
N SER A 10 -6.67 -7.07 -10.51
CA SER A 10 -5.92 -6.18 -11.41
C SER A 10 -6.41 -6.25 -12.84
N PHE A 11 -6.34 -5.11 -13.51
CA PHE A 11 -6.62 -4.97 -14.92
C PHE A 11 -5.30 -4.95 -15.70
N PHE A 12 -5.31 -5.60 -16.85
CA PHE A 12 -4.18 -5.73 -17.76
C PHE A 12 -4.61 -5.34 -19.17
N ASP A 13 -3.63 -4.84 -19.93
CA ASP A 13 -3.79 -4.70 -21.36
C ASP A 13 -3.59 -6.08 -22.02
N THR A 14 -4.52 -6.46 -22.90
CA THR A 14 -4.51 -7.79 -23.53
C THR A 14 -3.21 -8.05 -24.29
N ASP A 15 -2.59 -7.02 -24.87
CA ASP A 15 -1.30 -7.10 -25.57
C ASP A 15 -0.08 -7.26 -24.64
N GLN A 16 -0.23 -6.96 -23.34
CA GLN A 16 0.85 -7.06 -22.36
C GLN A 16 0.79 -8.34 -21.52
N LEU A 17 -0.26 -9.16 -21.64
CA LEU A 17 -0.46 -10.37 -20.83
C LEU A 17 0.74 -11.32 -20.87
N GLU A 18 1.32 -11.56 -22.05
CA GLU A 18 2.48 -12.46 -22.20
C GLU A 18 3.68 -12.02 -21.38
N ARG A 19 3.88 -10.70 -21.19
CA ARG A 19 4.98 -10.17 -20.38
C ARG A 19 4.80 -10.51 -18.91
N TYR A 20 3.57 -10.44 -18.40
CA TYR A 20 3.26 -10.79 -17.03
C TYR A 20 3.38 -12.31 -16.80
N VAL A 21 2.89 -13.13 -17.73
CA VAL A 21 3.09 -14.59 -17.67
C VAL A 21 4.58 -14.93 -17.64
N SER A 22 5.37 -14.29 -18.50
CA SER A 22 6.83 -14.48 -18.54
C SER A 22 7.53 -14.01 -17.26
N ALA A 23 6.97 -13.01 -16.56
CA ALA A 23 7.43 -12.56 -15.26
C ALA A 23 6.96 -13.46 -14.09
N GLY A 24 6.27 -14.57 -14.37
CA GLY A 24 5.79 -15.54 -13.39
C GLY A 24 4.45 -15.21 -12.75
N TRP A 25 3.66 -14.30 -13.34
CA TRP A 25 2.32 -14.01 -12.85
C TRP A 25 1.34 -15.11 -13.23
N ASP A 26 0.50 -15.52 -12.28
CA ASP A 26 -0.61 -16.43 -12.54
C ASP A 26 -1.80 -15.64 -13.10
N LEU A 27 -2.00 -15.74 -14.42
CA LEU A 27 -3.07 -15.10 -15.18
C LEU A 27 -4.09 -16.11 -15.73
N SER A 28 -4.19 -17.30 -15.11
CA SER A 28 -5.09 -18.36 -15.57
C SER A 28 -6.58 -17.98 -15.52
N ASP A 29 -6.92 -17.00 -14.69
CA ASP A 29 -8.28 -16.54 -14.40
C ASP A 29 -8.64 -15.25 -15.16
N VAL A 30 -7.78 -14.83 -16.08
CA VAL A 30 -8.01 -13.62 -16.87
C VAL A 30 -9.27 -13.78 -17.72
N THR A 31 -10.15 -12.79 -17.60
CA THR A 31 -11.39 -12.68 -18.36
C THR A 31 -11.39 -11.37 -19.15
N GLU A 32 -11.81 -11.41 -20.41
CA GLU A 32 -11.99 -10.18 -21.20
C GLU A 32 -13.19 -9.38 -20.70
N ILE A 33 -12.99 -8.09 -20.53
CA ILE A 33 -14.01 -7.15 -20.06
C ILE A 33 -14.10 -5.93 -20.99
N PRO A 34 -15.28 -5.29 -21.07
CA PRO A 34 -15.42 -4.06 -21.82
C PRO A 34 -14.65 -2.91 -21.17
N ASP A 35 -14.17 -1.98 -22.00
CA ASP A 35 -13.41 -0.82 -21.53
C ASP A 35 -14.24 0.08 -20.60
N SER A 36 -15.58 0.05 -20.68
CA SER A 36 -16.47 0.77 -19.77
C SER A 36 -16.31 0.30 -18.31
N LEU A 37 -16.23 -1.01 -18.09
CA LEU A 37 -16.02 -1.59 -16.76
C LEU A 37 -14.65 -1.21 -16.21
N PHE A 38 -13.62 -1.23 -17.06
CA PHE A 38 -12.30 -0.75 -16.68
C PHE A 38 -12.33 0.71 -16.20
N HIS A 39 -12.98 1.61 -16.95
CA HIS A 39 -13.06 3.02 -16.55
C HIS A 39 -13.79 3.22 -15.21
N GLU A 40 -14.88 2.48 -14.98
CA GLU A 40 -15.64 2.54 -13.73
C GLU A 40 -14.82 2.09 -12.51
N TYR A 41 -13.99 1.06 -12.67
CA TYR A 41 -13.23 0.45 -11.57
C TYR A 41 -11.74 0.84 -11.50
N THR A 42 -11.34 1.84 -12.29
CA THR A 42 -9.98 2.43 -12.24
C THR A 42 -9.99 3.82 -11.60
N VAL A 43 -11.15 4.49 -11.54
CA VAL A 43 -11.31 5.75 -10.82
C VAL A 43 -11.57 5.47 -9.35
N PHE A 44 -10.53 5.59 -8.52
CA PHE A 44 -10.59 5.31 -7.09
C PHE A 44 -11.50 6.31 -6.35
N PRO A 45 -12.63 5.87 -5.76
CA PRO A 45 -13.44 6.72 -4.90
C PRO A 45 -12.70 6.96 -3.58
N LEU A 46 -12.81 8.18 -3.03
CA LEU A 46 -12.28 8.49 -1.71
C LEU A 46 -12.89 7.55 -0.64
N GLY A 47 -12.02 6.98 0.19
CA GLY A 47 -12.44 6.10 1.28
C GLY A 47 -12.89 4.70 0.85
N LYS A 48 -12.72 4.31 -0.43
CA LYS A 48 -13.03 2.97 -0.92
C LYS A 48 -11.79 2.27 -1.50
N CYS A 49 -11.77 0.95 -1.41
CA CYS A 49 -10.80 0.09 -2.07
C CYS A 49 -11.50 -0.85 -3.05
N ARG A 50 -10.82 -1.19 -4.15
CA ARG A 50 -11.32 -2.19 -5.09
C ARG A 50 -11.06 -3.57 -4.49
N VAL A 51 -12.10 -4.39 -4.47
CA VAL A 51 -12.05 -5.79 -4.05
C VAL A 51 -12.68 -6.66 -5.13
N VAL A 52 -12.56 -7.97 -4.98
CA VAL A 52 -13.16 -8.95 -5.87
C VAL A 52 -14.37 -9.54 -5.15
N VAL A 53 -15.55 -9.41 -5.75
CA VAL A 53 -16.80 -10.02 -5.26
C VAL A 53 -17.37 -10.84 -6.42
N ASP A 54 -17.57 -12.14 -6.19
CA ASP A 54 -18.08 -13.08 -7.20
C ASP A 54 -17.30 -13.06 -8.53
N GLY A 55 -15.98 -12.86 -8.46
CA GLY A 55 -15.10 -12.80 -9.63
C GLY A 55 -15.10 -11.46 -10.37
N MET A 56 -15.91 -10.48 -9.93
CA MET A 56 -16.00 -9.15 -10.52
C MET A 56 -15.41 -8.08 -9.61
N PRO A 57 -14.91 -6.96 -10.16
CA PRO A 57 -14.45 -5.84 -9.37
C PRO A 57 -15.63 -5.17 -8.65
N ALA A 58 -15.47 -4.87 -7.38
CA ALA A 58 -16.44 -4.15 -6.55
C ALA A 58 -15.75 -3.13 -5.66
N TRP A 59 -16.45 -2.04 -5.33
CA TRP A 59 -15.95 -1.03 -4.40
C TRP A 59 -16.44 -1.33 -2.98
N VAL A 60 -15.51 -1.55 -2.06
CA VAL A 60 -15.81 -1.69 -0.63
C VAL A 60 -15.25 -0.51 0.15
N ASN A 61 -15.94 -0.10 1.20
CA ASN A 61 -15.47 0.95 2.09
C ASN A 61 -14.19 0.47 2.79
N ILE A 62 -13.15 1.29 2.77
CA ILE A 62 -11.96 1.02 3.57
C ILE A 62 -12.43 0.98 5.02
N PRO A 63 -12.19 -0.11 5.76
CA PRO A 63 -12.56 -0.15 7.16
C PRO A 63 -11.82 0.97 7.88
N THR A 64 -12.56 1.97 8.36
CA THR A 64 -11.99 2.99 9.23
C THR A 64 -11.45 2.25 10.44
N PRO A 65 -10.14 2.37 10.77
CA PRO A 65 -9.65 1.79 12.01
C PRO A 65 -10.50 2.35 13.16
N PRO A 66 -10.78 1.54 14.19
CA PRO A 66 -11.52 2.04 15.35
C PRO A 66 -10.80 3.28 15.88
N ALA A 67 -11.57 4.29 16.28
CA ALA A 67 -11.00 5.46 16.91
C ALA A 67 -10.19 5.00 18.13
N LEU A 68 -8.90 5.33 18.14
CA LEU A 68 -8.05 5.04 19.29
C LEU A 68 -8.64 5.74 20.52
N THR A 69 -8.71 5.03 21.63
CA THR A 69 -9.00 5.64 22.93
C THR A 69 -7.92 6.68 23.28
N SER A 70 -8.20 7.56 24.24
CA SER A 70 -7.22 8.57 24.70
C SER A 70 -5.89 7.93 25.11
N ASP A 71 -5.96 6.77 25.76
CA ASP A 71 -4.81 6.05 26.30
C ASP A 71 -3.99 5.40 25.18
N GLU A 72 -4.66 4.78 24.21
CA GLU A 72 -3.99 4.21 23.03
C GLU A 72 -3.34 5.30 22.17
N LEU A 73 -4.00 6.46 22.02
CA LEU A 73 -3.44 7.60 21.30
C LEU A 73 -2.20 8.15 22.03
N ALA A 74 -2.26 8.29 23.35
CA ALA A 74 -1.12 8.71 24.16
C ALA A 74 0.04 7.70 24.09
N ALA A 75 -0.25 6.40 24.13
CA ALA A 75 0.75 5.35 23.99
C ALA A 75 1.42 5.38 22.60
N LYS A 76 0.63 5.58 21.54
CA LYS A 76 1.14 5.72 20.17
C LYS A 76 2.03 6.95 20.02
N ALA A 77 1.63 8.09 20.61
CA ALA A 77 2.43 9.31 20.62
C ALA A 77 3.77 9.12 21.37
N ARG A 78 3.77 8.39 22.49
CA ARG A 78 5.00 8.04 23.23
C ARG A 78 5.92 7.18 22.36
N ARG A 79 5.40 6.11 21.75
CA ARG A 79 6.17 5.25 20.83
C ARG A 79 6.82 6.05 19.71
N TYR A 80 6.09 6.95 19.05
CA TYR A 80 6.68 7.77 17.99
C TYR A 80 7.81 8.68 18.47
N ARG A 81 7.72 9.24 19.69
CA ARG A 81 8.84 10.02 20.25
C ARG A 81 10.06 9.13 20.50
N ASP A 82 9.86 7.95 21.07
CA ASP A 82 10.95 7.04 21.41
C ASP A 82 11.63 6.47 20.15
N ASP A 83 10.83 6.14 19.12
CA ASP A 83 11.33 5.70 17.81
C ASP A 83 12.16 6.79 17.14
N PHE A 84 11.71 8.05 17.22
CA PHE A 84 12.45 9.19 16.69
C PHE A 84 13.77 9.42 17.43
N ILE A 85 13.77 9.37 18.76
CA ILE A 85 15.00 9.50 19.57
C ILE A 85 15.96 8.37 19.18
N THR A 86 15.50 7.13 19.15
CA THR A 86 16.33 5.96 18.81
C THR A 86 16.93 6.07 17.40
N ALA A 87 16.14 6.52 16.43
CA ALA A 87 16.61 6.68 15.05
C ALA A 87 17.61 7.84 14.89
N THR A 88 17.55 8.85 15.75
CA THR A 88 18.38 10.07 15.65
C THR A 88 19.57 10.08 16.61
N ASP A 89 19.57 9.23 17.63
CA ASP A 89 20.67 9.03 18.59
C ASP A 89 22.03 8.77 17.91
N PRO A 90 22.14 7.93 16.84
CA PRO A 90 23.40 7.74 16.12
C PRO A 90 23.92 9.02 15.44
N MET A 91 23.02 9.91 14.99
CA MET A 91 23.40 11.21 14.41
C MET A 91 23.75 12.24 15.49
N MET A 92 23.16 12.13 16.69
CA MET A 92 23.39 13.07 17.80
C MET A 92 24.80 12.89 18.41
N VAL A 93 25.32 11.66 18.46
CA VAL A 93 26.66 11.32 18.99
C VAL A 93 27.82 11.78 18.07
N MET A 94 27.59 12.02 16.77
CA MET A 94 28.65 12.53 15.87
C MET A 94 28.88 14.05 15.98
N SER A 95 28.04 14.78 16.72
CA SER A 95 28.10 16.25 16.82
C SER A 95 28.95 16.77 17.99
N THR A 96 29.49 15.90 18.86
CA THR A 96 30.38 16.35 19.94
C THR A 96 31.79 16.57 19.41
N PRO A 97 32.34 17.80 19.39
CA PRO A 97 33.70 18.03 18.93
C PRO A 97 34.66 17.37 19.90
N ARG A 98 35.39 16.37 19.43
CA ARG A 98 36.46 15.69 20.17
C ARG A 98 37.70 16.58 20.21
N TYR A 99 37.64 17.72 20.90
CA TYR A 99 38.80 18.54 21.20
C TYR A 99 38.78 18.93 22.67
N LEU A 100 39.80 18.44 23.38
CA LEU A 100 40.39 18.91 24.65
C LEU A 100 40.65 17.73 25.59
N ARG A 101 41.67 16.93 25.25
CA ARG A 101 42.45 16.20 26.26
C ARG A 101 43.90 16.04 25.80
N GLN A 102 44.63 17.16 25.76
CA GLN A 102 46.09 17.16 25.94
C GLN A 102 46.50 18.48 26.60
N SER A 103 46.74 18.43 27.92
CA SER A 103 47.76 19.19 28.63
C SER A 103 47.98 18.53 29.98
#